data_AF-A0A7K3Y3W9-F1
#
_entry.id   AF-A0A7K3Y3W9-F1
#
_cell.length_a   1.000
_cell.length_b   1.000
_cell.length_c   1.000
_cell.angle_alpha   90.00
_cell.angle_beta   90.00
_cell.angle_gamma   90.00
#
_symmetry.space_group_name_H-M   'P 1'
#
loop_
_entity.id
_entity.type
_entity.pdbx_description
1 polymer ?
#
loop_
_entity_poly.entity_id
_entity_poly.type
_entity_poly.pdbx_seq_one_letter_code
_entity_poly.pdbx_strand_id
1 'polypeptide(L)'
;PEKRHAYETTYYAMRHAIALLAPFAPYITEEIYQNLRLAGDPESVHMLDWPEADDLLIDRDLEAAMETIRAFDDAVATARQSGRRKLRWPVGEVVVVTRSDDVKAAIEELGDLALTRANARAVRVVTGTWDRILWQAEPVMRAIGPEFGREGPKVKALIEQSDGTALKATIERDGEAELDGYTINASHVTFAEALPEGVFAAPMKDATVYVDITLTPELEAEGYAREVIRRLQEMRRQLDLNVDDFIVAAVDIADERVAALVGVEEWEAEIAGEVRAAALTIQHADGKRPAGSSALEKDWDVEGVQMQMGISRAGE
;
A
#
# COMPACT_ATOMS: atom_id res chain seq x y z
N PRO A 1 -2.86 -21.44 14.02
CA PRO A 1 -4.18 -21.81 13.43
C PRO A 1 -4.29 -21.35 11.98
N GLU A 2 -4.08 -20.06 11.69
CA GLU A 2 -4.20 -19.50 10.33
C GLU A 2 -3.22 -20.10 9.31
N LYS A 3 -1.92 -20.22 9.65
CA LYS A 3 -0.92 -20.83 8.75
C LYS A 3 -1.27 -22.28 8.37
N ARG A 4 -1.93 -23.02 9.27
CA ARG A 4 -2.32 -24.42 9.02
C ARG A 4 -3.44 -24.50 8.00
N HIS A 5 -4.50 -23.70 8.15
CA HIS A 5 -5.60 -23.67 7.18
C HIS A 5 -5.12 -23.25 5.80
N ALA A 6 -4.22 -22.26 5.71
CA ALA A 6 -3.62 -21.85 4.44
C ALA A 6 -2.86 -23.00 3.77
N TYR A 7 -2.07 -23.78 4.54
CA TYR A 7 -1.36 -24.95 4.02
C TYR A 7 -2.31 -26.07 3.60
N GLU A 8 -3.35 -26.35 4.37
CA GLU A 8 -4.35 -27.36 4.04
C GLU A 8 -5.12 -27.00 2.75
N THR A 9 -5.58 -25.76 2.61
CA THR A 9 -6.24 -25.27 1.39
C THR A 9 -5.30 -25.28 0.19
N THR A 10 -4.06 -24.82 0.35
CA THR A 10 -3.06 -24.84 -0.74
C THR A 10 -2.73 -26.26 -1.16
N TYR A 11 -2.54 -27.16 -0.20
CA TYR A 11 -2.30 -28.57 -0.46
C TYR A 11 -3.46 -29.20 -1.24
N TYR A 12 -4.69 -28.97 -0.79
CA TYR A 12 -5.91 -29.45 -1.46
C TYR A 12 -5.99 -28.94 -2.90
N ALA A 13 -5.86 -27.62 -3.11
CA ALA A 13 -5.95 -26.99 -4.42
C ALA A 13 -4.83 -27.47 -5.36
N MET A 14 -3.58 -27.55 -4.88
CA MET A 14 -2.46 -28.04 -5.67
C MET A 14 -2.65 -29.51 -6.07
N ARG A 15 -3.09 -30.38 -5.16
CA ARG A 15 -3.36 -31.80 -5.45
C ARG A 15 -4.41 -31.98 -6.54
N HIS A 16 -5.49 -31.20 -6.52
CA HIS A 16 -6.51 -31.25 -7.56
C HIS A 16 -6.01 -30.66 -8.88
N ALA A 17 -5.30 -29.54 -8.83
CA ALA A 17 -4.75 -28.89 -10.02
C ALA A 17 -3.74 -29.80 -10.76
N ILE A 18 -2.82 -30.45 -10.05
CA ILE A 18 -1.85 -31.35 -10.69
C ILE A 18 -2.51 -32.60 -11.26
N ALA A 19 -3.56 -33.13 -10.64
CA ALA A 19 -4.33 -34.25 -11.20
C ALA A 19 -5.04 -33.85 -12.50
N LEU A 20 -5.69 -32.67 -12.54
CA LEU A 20 -6.31 -32.12 -13.76
C LEU A 20 -5.30 -31.82 -14.87
N LEU A 21 -4.11 -31.35 -14.51
CA LEU A 21 -3.06 -30.97 -15.46
C LEU A 21 -2.23 -32.17 -15.95
N ALA A 22 -2.26 -33.30 -15.25
CA ALA A 22 -1.41 -34.46 -15.53
C ALA A 22 -1.49 -34.97 -16.98
N PRO A 23 -2.65 -35.01 -17.65
CA PRO A 23 -2.73 -35.41 -19.06
C PRO A 23 -2.01 -34.45 -20.03
N PHE A 24 -1.81 -33.19 -19.64
CA PHE A 24 -1.23 -32.14 -20.48
C PHE A 24 0.24 -31.86 -20.15
N ALA A 25 0.62 -31.99 -18.88
CA ALA A 25 1.94 -31.63 -18.38
C ALA A 25 2.53 -32.71 -17.44
N PRO A 26 2.65 -33.98 -17.90
CA PRO A 26 2.86 -35.15 -17.05
C PRO A 26 4.12 -35.05 -16.17
N TYR A 27 5.24 -34.61 -16.73
CA TYR A 27 6.52 -34.59 -16.02
C TYR A 27 6.53 -33.60 -14.85
N ILE A 28 6.02 -32.39 -15.05
CA ILE A 28 6.00 -31.36 -13.99
C ILE A 28 4.94 -31.68 -12.94
N THR A 29 3.77 -32.19 -13.34
CA THR A 29 2.75 -32.61 -12.37
C THR A 29 3.22 -33.80 -11.55
N GLU A 30 3.96 -34.73 -12.14
CA GLU A 30 4.57 -35.86 -11.43
C GLU A 30 5.63 -35.35 -10.43
N GLU A 31 6.54 -34.48 -10.83
CA GLU A 31 7.55 -33.91 -9.93
C GLU A 31 6.90 -33.17 -8.74
N ILE A 32 5.90 -32.34 -8.99
CA ILE A 32 5.15 -31.65 -7.93
C ILE A 32 4.43 -32.66 -7.03
N TYR A 33 3.76 -33.66 -7.61
CA TYR A 33 3.07 -34.71 -6.86
C TYR A 33 4.02 -35.48 -5.94
N GLN A 34 5.21 -35.86 -6.42
CA GLN A 34 6.21 -36.57 -5.63
C GLN A 34 6.65 -35.79 -4.38
N ASN A 35 6.65 -34.46 -4.45
CA ASN A 35 6.95 -33.59 -3.30
C ASN A 35 5.75 -33.45 -2.33
N LEU A 36 4.52 -33.63 -2.81
CA LEU A 36 3.29 -33.48 -2.02
C LEU A 36 2.71 -34.80 -1.52
N ARG A 37 3.11 -35.95 -2.07
CA ARG A 37 2.55 -37.24 -1.70
C ARG A 37 2.85 -37.57 -0.25
N LEU A 38 1.87 -38.17 0.42
CA LEU A 38 2.00 -38.67 1.79
C LEU A 38 2.13 -40.19 1.82
N ALA A 39 2.48 -40.74 2.98
CA ALA A 39 2.50 -42.19 3.15
C ALA A 39 1.09 -42.78 2.90
N GLY A 40 0.99 -43.70 1.94
CA GLY A 40 -0.27 -44.35 1.55
C GLY A 40 -0.94 -43.75 0.32
N ASP A 41 -0.44 -42.64 -0.22
CA ASP A 41 -0.85 -42.17 -1.55
C ASP A 41 -0.34 -43.12 -2.66
N PRO A 42 -1.00 -43.12 -3.85
CA PRO A 42 -0.49 -43.81 -5.03
C PRO A 42 0.95 -43.39 -5.41
N GLU A 43 1.63 -44.23 -6.20
CA GLU A 43 3.04 -43.98 -6.53
C GLU A 43 3.24 -42.81 -7.50
N SER A 44 2.24 -42.48 -8.31
CA SER A 44 2.31 -41.46 -9.36
C SER A 44 1.02 -40.66 -9.44
N VAL A 45 1.11 -39.41 -9.92
CA VAL A 45 -0.06 -38.55 -10.18
C VAL A 45 -1.02 -39.19 -11.18
N HIS A 46 -0.51 -40.04 -12.08
CA HIS A 46 -1.29 -40.75 -13.09
C HIS A 46 -2.09 -41.94 -12.54
N MET A 47 -1.92 -42.27 -11.27
CA MET A 47 -2.69 -43.28 -10.55
C MET A 47 -3.78 -42.66 -9.66
N LEU A 48 -3.89 -41.33 -9.62
CA LEU A 48 -4.98 -40.65 -8.93
C LEU A 48 -6.28 -40.80 -9.73
N ASP A 49 -7.39 -40.84 -9.00
CA ASP A 49 -8.71 -40.68 -9.60
C ASP A 49 -8.86 -39.27 -10.18
N TRP A 50 -9.71 -39.15 -11.20
CA TRP A 50 -10.04 -37.84 -11.75
C TRP A 50 -10.79 -37.02 -10.68
N PRO A 51 -10.38 -35.78 -10.40
CA PRO A 51 -11.01 -34.98 -9.36
C PRO A 51 -12.45 -34.62 -9.74
N GLU A 52 -13.37 -34.86 -8.81
CA GLU A 52 -14.80 -34.52 -8.93
C GLU A 52 -15.09 -33.18 -8.25
N ALA A 53 -16.13 -32.49 -8.72
CA ALA A 53 -16.58 -31.25 -8.10
C ALA A 53 -17.33 -31.56 -6.79
N ASP A 54 -17.05 -30.79 -5.75
CA ASP A 54 -17.77 -30.82 -4.48
C ASP A 54 -18.59 -29.54 -4.32
N ASP A 55 -19.92 -29.65 -4.47
CA ASP A 55 -20.84 -28.53 -4.37
C ASP A 55 -20.82 -27.86 -2.99
N LEU A 56 -20.38 -28.56 -1.94
CA LEU A 56 -20.26 -28.01 -0.58
C LEU A 56 -19.08 -27.03 -0.44
N LEU A 57 -18.13 -27.06 -1.37
CA LEU A 57 -16.97 -26.16 -1.39
C LEU A 57 -17.19 -24.95 -2.32
N ILE A 58 -18.34 -24.85 -2.97
CA ILE A 58 -18.69 -23.75 -3.87
C ILE A 58 -19.44 -22.68 -3.09
N ASP A 59 -18.79 -21.54 -2.88
CA ASP A 59 -19.38 -20.37 -2.24
C ASP A 59 -19.38 -19.18 -3.21
N ARG A 60 -20.54 -18.92 -3.83
CA ARG A 60 -20.69 -17.86 -4.83
C ARG A 60 -20.62 -16.46 -4.23
N ASP A 61 -21.03 -16.31 -2.98
CA ASP A 61 -21.03 -15.02 -2.30
C ASP A 61 -19.59 -14.63 -1.95
N LEU A 62 -18.80 -15.59 -1.45
CA LEU A 62 -17.36 -15.41 -1.22
C LEU A 62 -16.59 -15.14 -2.52
N GLU A 63 -16.91 -15.84 -3.61
CA GLU A 63 -16.33 -15.59 -4.93
C GLU A 63 -16.56 -14.13 -5.37
N ALA A 64 -17.79 -13.62 -5.24
CA ALA A 64 -18.13 -12.24 -5.57
C ALA A 64 -17.44 -11.21 -4.65
N ALA A 65 -17.34 -11.52 -3.35
CA ALA A 65 -16.59 -10.69 -2.41
C ALA A 65 -15.09 -10.63 -2.76
N MET A 66 -14.50 -11.77 -3.15
CA MET A 66 -13.10 -11.84 -3.60
C MET A 66 -12.87 -11.10 -4.93
N GLU A 67 -13.83 -11.11 -5.86
CA GLU A 67 -13.77 -10.27 -7.07
C GLU A 67 -13.75 -8.78 -6.71
N THR A 68 -14.55 -8.36 -5.74
CA THR A 68 -14.56 -6.99 -5.23
C THR A 68 -13.21 -6.61 -4.62
N ILE A 69 -12.60 -7.49 -3.82
CA ILE A 69 -11.27 -7.27 -3.24
C ILE A 69 -10.19 -7.14 -4.32
N ARG A 70 -10.24 -7.95 -5.39
CA ARG A 70 -9.29 -7.83 -6.50
C ARG A 70 -9.43 -6.47 -7.21
N ALA A 71 -10.66 -6.03 -7.47
CA ALA A 71 -10.91 -4.72 -8.07
C ALA A 71 -10.47 -3.57 -7.14
N PHE A 72 -10.64 -3.74 -5.83
CA PHE A 72 -10.11 -2.81 -4.82
C PHE A 72 -8.57 -2.74 -4.86
N ASP A 73 -7.87 -3.88 -4.93
CA ASP A 73 -6.41 -3.93 -5.02
C ASP A 73 -5.87 -3.15 -6.24
N ASP A 74 -6.50 -3.36 -7.40
CA ASP A 74 -6.15 -2.66 -8.64
C ASP A 74 -6.37 -1.14 -8.53
N ALA A 75 -7.47 -0.73 -7.90
CA ALA A 75 -7.76 0.68 -7.66
C ALA A 75 -6.77 1.31 -6.66
N VAL A 76 -6.44 0.62 -5.55
CA VAL A 76 -5.42 1.07 -4.60
C VAL A 76 -4.06 1.23 -5.28
N ALA A 77 -3.64 0.25 -6.08
CA ALA A 77 -2.39 0.30 -6.83
C ALA A 77 -2.35 1.49 -7.81
N THR A 78 -3.44 1.72 -8.52
CA THR A 78 -3.59 2.83 -9.46
C THR A 78 -3.52 4.19 -8.76
N ALA A 79 -4.28 4.37 -7.67
CA ALA A 79 -4.27 5.61 -6.89
C ALA A 79 -2.87 5.89 -6.30
N ARG A 80 -2.20 4.86 -5.77
CA ARG A 80 -0.82 4.97 -5.27
C ARG A 80 0.17 5.32 -6.37
N GLN A 81 0.03 4.75 -7.57
CA GLN A 81 0.89 5.06 -8.71
C GLN A 81 0.76 6.53 -9.13
N SER A 82 -0.45 7.07 -9.15
CA SER A 82 -0.71 8.50 -9.41
C SER A 82 0.01 9.39 -8.41
N GLY A 83 0.01 9.00 -7.13
CA GLY A 83 0.77 9.66 -6.07
C GLY A 83 2.26 9.28 -5.99
N ARG A 84 2.76 8.43 -6.89
CA ARG A 84 4.14 7.89 -6.90
C ARG A 84 4.55 7.21 -5.59
N ARG A 85 3.60 6.66 -4.85
CA ARG A 85 3.83 5.89 -3.61
C ARG A 85 3.98 4.41 -3.94
N LYS A 86 5.11 3.80 -3.59
CA LYS A 86 5.37 2.38 -3.82
C LYS A 86 4.51 1.52 -2.88
N LEU A 87 4.02 0.36 -3.35
CA LEU A 87 3.11 -0.52 -2.60
C LEU A 87 3.67 -1.01 -1.25
N ARG A 88 4.97 -1.23 -1.18
CA ARG A 88 5.66 -1.68 0.05
C ARG A 88 5.69 -0.64 1.16
N TRP A 89 5.53 0.63 0.80
CA TRP A 89 5.43 1.71 1.78
C TRP A 89 4.00 1.78 2.31
N PRO A 90 3.84 1.80 3.64
CA PRO A 90 2.52 1.87 4.26
C PRO A 90 1.83 3.19 3.87
N VAL A 91 0.50 3.19 3.89
CA VAL A 91 -0.32 4.42 3.78
C VAL A 91 -1.18 4.56 5.03
N GLY A 92 -1.56 5.79 5.34
CA GLY A 92 -2.40 6.08 6.51
C GLY A 92 -3.79 5.50 6.32
N GLU A 93 -4.45 5.84 5.22
CA GLU A 93 -5.86 5.51 5.04
C GLU A 93 -6.19 5.19 3.59
N VAL A 94 -7.09 4.23 3.40
CA VAL A 94 -7.81 3.99 2.16
C VAL A 94 -9.30 4.10 2.43
N VAL A 95 -10.00 4.91 1.64
CA VAL A 95 -11.44 5.10 1.74
C VAL A 95 -12.11 4.60 0.48
N VAL A 96 -13.08 3.70 0.63
CA VAL A 96 -13.93 3.21 -0.45
C VAL A 96 -15.26 3.94 -0.37
N VAL A 97 -15.56 4.79 -1.35
CA VAL A 97 -16.85 5.46 -1.46
C VAL A 97 -17.74 4.67 -2.41
N THR A 98 -18.87 4.16 -1.92
CA THR A 98 -19.80 3.36 -2.72
C THR A 98 -21.26 3.63 -2.34
N ARG A 99 -22.17 3.33 -3.26
CA ARG A 99 -23.62 3.20 -2.98
C ARG A 99 -24.11 1.75 -3.08
N SER A 100 -23.21 0.81 -3.35
CA SER A 100 -23.51 -0.61 -3.46
C SER A 100 -23.36 -1.26 -2.08
N ASP A 101 -24.44 -1.88 -1.61
CA ASP A 101 -24.41 -2.66 -0.37
C ASP A 101 -23.50 -3.89 -0.50
N ASP A 102 -23.40 -4.49 -1.69
CA ASP A 102 -22.52 -5.64 -1.95
C ASP A 102 -21.04 -5.27 -1.81
N VAL A 103 -20.64 -4.11 -2.36
CA VAL A 103 -19.24 -3.63 -2.23
C VAL A 103 -18.94 -3.33 -0.76
N LYS A 104 -19.88 -2.68 -0.07
CA LYS A 104 -19.71 -2.39 1.35
C LYS A 104 -19.55 -3.68 2.16
N ALA A 105 -20.45 -4.65 1.98
CA ALA A 105 -20.41 -5.93 2.68
C ALA A 105 -19.10 -6.66 2.41
N ALA A 106 -18.65 -6.73 1.15
CA ALA A 106 -17.40 -7.41 0.79
C ALA A 106 -16.17 -6.78 1.44
N ILE A 107 -16.06 -5.45 1.46
CA ILE A 107 -14.92 -4.75 2.08
C ILE A 107 -14.97 -4.86 3.62
N GLU A 108 -16.17 -4.86 4.22
CA GLU A 108 -16.31 -5.04 5.67
C GLU A 108 -16.03 -6.49 6.10
N GLU A 109 -16.53 -7.48 5.37
CA GLU A 109 -16.34 -8.91 5.63
C GLU A 109 -14.87 -9.33 5.44
N LEU A 110 -14.23 -8.87 4.35
CA LEU A 110 -12.84 -9.16 4.01
C LEU A 110 -11.89 -8.01 4.41
N GLY A 111 -12.26 -7.24 5.43
CA GLY A 111 -11.56 -6.02 5.85
C GLY A 111 -10.09 -6.24 6.20
N ASP A 112 -9.77 -7.33 6.91
CA ASP A 112 -8.37 -7.67 7.26
C ASP A 112 -7.53 -7.98 6.02
N LEU A 113 -8.13 -8.63 5.02
CA LEU A 113 -7.49 -8.89 3.74
C LEU A 113 -7.28 -7.58 2.97
N ALA A 114 -8.30 -6.73 2.89
CA ALA A 114 -8.22 -5.42 2.24
C ALA A 114 -7.12 -4.55 2.88
N LEU A 115 -7.07 -4.49 4.22
CA LEU A 115 -6.07 -3.74 4.99
C LEU A 115 -4.65 -4.22 4.68
N THR A 116 -4.45 -5.55 4.73
CA THR A 116 -3.15 -6.19 4.48
C THR A 116 -2.70 -5.97 3.04
N ARG A 117 -3.59 -6.19 2.07
CA ARG A 117 -3.30 -6.06 0.63
C ARG A 117 -3.02 -4.61 0.23
N ALA A 118 -3.79 -3.67 0.77
CA ALA A 118 -3.58 -2.25 0.57
C ALA A 118 -2.34 -1.72 1.29
N ASN A 119 -1.76 -2.48 2.23
CA ASN A 119 -0.69 -2.03 3.11
C ASN A 119 -1.02 -0.67 3.75
N ALA A 120 -2.20 -0.61 4.35
CA ALA A 120 -2.78 0.61 4.93
C ALA A 120 -2.95 0.46 6.44
N ARG A 121 -3.03 1.58 7.17
CA ARG A 121 -3.39 1.58 8.61
C ARG A 121 -4.88 1.54 8.86
N ALA A 122 -5.67 2.04 7.92
CA ALA A 122 -7.12 1.92 7.95
C ALA A 122 -7.67 1.73 6.54
N VAL A 123 -8.69 0.88 6.42
CA VAL A 123 -9.59 0.82 5.27
C VAL A 123 -10.98 1.15 5.78
N ARG A 124 -11.65 2.12 5.15
CA ARG A 124 -13.01 2.54 5.54
C ARG A 124 -13.94 2.52 4.34
N VAL A 125 -15.19 2.16 4.57
CA VAL A 125 -16.25 2.30 3.57
C VAL A 125 -17.13 3.48 3.94
N VAL A 126 -17.38 4.37 2.99
CA VAL A 126 -18.27 5.52 3.13
C VAL A 126 -19.39 5.39 2.11
N THR A 127 -20.63 5.60 2.58
CA THR A 127 -21.80 5.65 1.70
C THR A 127 -22.16 7.09 1.39
N GLY A 128 -22.36 7.41 0.11
CA GLY A 128 -22.67 8.77 -0.32
C GLY A 128 -21.43 9.61 -0.63
N THR A 129 -21.22 10.70 0.12
CA THR A 129 -20.12 11.64 -0.10
C THR A 129 -19.13 11.56 1.05
N TRP A 130 -17.84 11.48 0.73
CA TRP A 130 -16.78 11.54 1.72
C TRP A 130 -16.53 12.99 2.14
N ASP A 131 -16.59 13.24 3.44
CA ASP A 131 -16.51 14.55 4.08
C ASP A 131 -15.18 15.28 3.86
N ARG A 132 -14.10 14.54 3.55
CA ARG A 132 -12.79 15.11 3.19
C ARG A 132 -12.72 15.58 1.73
N ILE A 133 -13.73 15.33 0.88
CA ILE A 133 -13.75 15.92 -0.46
C ILE A 133 -13.90 17.43 -0.31
N LEU A 134 -12.89 18.16 -0.75
CA LEU A 134 -12.85 19.61 -0.71
C LEU A 134 -13.58 20.19 -1.92
N TRP A 135 -13.91 21.48 -1.84
CA TRP A 135 -14.41 22.23 -2.97
C TRP A 135 -13.36 23.21 -3.44
N GLN A 136 -13.08 23.21 -4.74
CA GLN A 136 -12.29 24.23 -5.40
C GLN A 136 -13.22 25.26 -6.03
N ALA A 137 -12.96 26.53 -5.72
CA ALA A 137 -13.70 27.66 -6.26
C ALA A 137 -13.16 28.03 -7.65
N GLU A 138 -14.04 28.04 -8.65
CA GLU A 138 -13.73 28.41 -10.03
C GLU A 138 -14.43 29.74 -10.40
N PRO A 139 -13.68 30.77 -10.81
CA PRO A 139 -14.24 32.08 -11.10
C PRO A 139 -15.06 32.09 -12.40
N VAL A 140 -16.28 32.63 -12.33
CA VAL A 140 -17.17 32.81 -13.48
C VAL A 140 -16.85 34.15 -14.15
N MET A 141 -15.91 34.13 -15.11
CA MET A 141 -15.42 35.35 -15.77
C MET A 141 -16.50 36.18 -16.45
N ARG A 142 -17.60 35.55 -16.88
CA ARG A 142 -18.74 36.24 -17.51
C ARG A 142 -19.48 37.16 -16.55
N ALA A 143 -19.48 36.87 -15.26
CA ALA A 143 -20.07 37.71 -14.22
C ALA A 143 -19.04 38.67 -13.63
N ILE A 144 -17.81 38.18 -13.37
CA ILE A 144 -16.73 38.98 -12.77
C ILE A 144 -16.31 40.15 -13.66
N GLY A 145 -16.20 39.94 -14.98
CA GLY A 145 -15.71 40.96 -15.91
C GLY A 145 -16.58 42.23 -15.95
N PRO A 146 -17.90 42.12 -16.14
CA PRO A 146 -18.81 43.27 -16.11
C PRO A 146 -18.89 43.99 -14.76
N GLU A 147 -18.82 43.26 -13.64
CA GLU A 147 -19.05 43.83 -12.31
C GLU A 147 -17.78 44.48 -11.72
N PHE A 148 -16.63 43.81 -11.83
CA PHE A 148 -15.38 44.27 -11.23
C PHE A 148 -14.43 44.95 -12.24
N GLY A 149 -14.75 44.92 -13.54
CA GLY A 149 -14.05 45.68 -14.58
C GLY A 149 -12.53 45.48 -14.58
N ARG A 150 -11.78 46.56 -14.33
CA ARG A 150 -10.30 46.54 -14.29
C ARG A 150 -9.73 45.70 -13.15
N GLU A 151 -10.50 45.47 -12.09
CA GLU A 151 -10.10 44.66 -10.94
C GLU A 151 -10.51 43.18 -11.07
N GLY A 152 -11.22 42.82 -12.15
CA GLY A 152 -11.63 41.44 -12.42
C GLY A 152 -10.51 40.39 -12.34
N PRO A 153 -9.29 40.64 -12.87
CA PRO A 153 -8.15 39.73 -12.69
C PRO A 153 -7.72 39.55 -11.23
N LYS A 154 -7.86 40.58 -10.38
CA LYS A 154 -7.56 40.50 -8.95
C LYS A 154 -8.60 39.62 -8.24
N VAL A 155 -9.89 39.85 -8.51
CA VAL A 155 -10.99 39.06 -7.96
C VAL A 155 -10.90 37.59 -8.39
N LYS A 156 -10.55 37.33 -9.66
CA LYS A 156 -10.26 35.98 -10.16
C LYS A 156 -9.20 35.28 -9.30
N ALA A 157 -8.07 35.93 -9.06
CA ALA A 157 -6.97 35.36 -8.28
C ALA A 157 -7.38 35.13 -6.81
N LEU A 158 -8.16 36.03 -6.21
CA LEU A 158 -8.69 35.87 -4.86
C LEU A 158 -9.61 34.65 -4.74
N ILE A 159 -10.50 34.43 -5.72
CA ILE A 159 -11.37 33.25 -5.76
C ILE A 159 -10.53 31.97 -5.91
N GLU A 160 -9.58 31.94 -6.84
CA GLU A 160 -8.73 30.76 -7.09
C GLU A 160 -7.82 30.39 -5.90
N GLN A 161 -7.44 31.36 -5.08
CA GLN A 161 -6.58 31.16 -3.89
C GLN A 161 -7.38 30.97 -2.60
N SER A 162 -8.70 31.14 -2.64
CA SER A 162 -9.56 30.97 -1.47
C SER A 162 -9.71 29.50 -1.09
N ASP A 163 -10.05 29.23 0.17
CA ASP A 163 -10.58 27.93 0.57
C ASP A 163 -11.99 27.79 -0.01
N GLY A 164 -12.12 27.06 -1.11
CA GLY A 164 -13.39 26.87 -1.80
C GLY A 164 -14.44 26.14 -0.95
N THR A 165 -14.04 25.34 0.04
CA THR A 165 -14.97 24.68 0.97
C THR A 165 -15.59 25.71 1.91
N ALA A 166 -14.76 26.56 2.53
CA ALA A 166 -15.22 27.64 3.40
C ALA A 166 -16.03 28.69 2.62
N LEU A 167 -15.60 29.01 1.40
CA LEU A 167 -16.29 29.95 0.52
C LEU A 167 -17.68 29.44 0.12
N LYS A 168 -17.78 28.17 -0.29
CA LYS A 168 -19.06 27.53 -0.64
C LYS A 168 -20.03 27.56 0.55
N ALA A 169 -19.58 27.14 1.72
CA ALA A 169 -20.39 27.13 2.93
C ALA A 169 -20.91 28.53 3.31
N THR A 170 -20.07 29.56 3.15
CA THR A 170 -20.45 30.95 3.45
C THR A 170 -21.50 31.47 2.45
N ILE A 171 -21.29 31.26 1.14
CA ILE A 171 -22.23 31.69 0.11
C ILE A 171 -23.57 30.95 0.23
N GLU A 172 -23.57 29.65 0.55
CA GLU A 172 -24.82 28.90 0.76
C GLU A 172 -25.59 29.38 2.00
N ARG A 173 -24.90 29.81 3.05
CA ARG A 173 -25.50 30.30 4.30
C ARG A 173 -26.01 31.74 4.19
N ASP A 174 -25.17 32.64 3.67
CA ASP A 174 -25.35 34.09 3.75
C ASP A 174 -25.73 34.70 2.39
N GLY A 175 -25.67 33.93 1.30
CA GLY A 175 -25.91 34.38 -0.08
C GLY A 175 -24.68 35.00 -0.76
N GLU A 176 -23.74 35.50 0.03
CA GLU A 176 -22.51 36.14 -0.42
C GLU A 176 -21.37 35.96 0.61
N ALA A 177 -20.14 36.16 0.16
CA ALA A 177 -18.93 36.11 0.97
C ALA A 177 -17.99 37.26 0.60
N GLU A 178 -17.23 37.76 1.57
CA GLU A 178 -16.28 38.85 1.36
C GLU A 178 -14.86 38.30 1.18
N LEU A 179 -14.17 38.68 0.10
CA LEU A 179 -12.76 38.38 -0.15
C LEU A 179 -12.00 39.68 -0.40
N ASP A 180 -11.09 40.08 0.51
CA ASP A 180 -10.26 41.30 0.40
C ASP A 180 -11.05 42.57 0.00
N GLY A 181 -12.25 42.74 0.57
CA GLY A 181 -13.13 43.88 0.32
C GLY A 181 -14.05 43.74 -0.91
N TYR A 182 -14.06 42.58 -1.58
CA TYR A 182 -14.96 42.29 -2.70
C TYR A 182 -16.06 41.31 -2.28
N THR A 183 -17.31 41.63 -2.62
CA THR A 183 -18.48 40.77 -2.38
C THR A 183 -18.63 39.73 -3.49
N ILE A 184 -18.50 38.46 -3.14
CA ILE A 184 -18.59 37.31 -4.04
C ILE A 184 -19.90 36.57 -3.75
N ASN A 185 -20.74 36.38 -4.77
CA ASN A 185 -22.00 35.64 -4.66
C ASN A 185 -22.01 34.45 -5.63
N ALA A 186 -23.09 33.67 -5.62
CA ALA A 186 -23.22 32.46 -6.45
C ALA A 186 -23.13 32.70 -7.97
N SER A 187 -23.24 33.94 -8.46
CA SER A 187 -23.04 34.26 -9.89
C SER A 187 -21.57 34.44 -10.26
N HIS A 188 -20.70 34.74 -9.28
CA HIS A 188 -19.28 35.01 -9.46
C HIS A 188 -18.42 33.74 -9.43
N VAL A 189 -18.91 32.63 -8.88
CA VAL A 189 -18.13 31.42 -8.62
C VAL A 189 -18.93 30.14 -8.86
N THR A 190 -18.26 29.12 -9.40
CA THR A 190 -18.72 27.73 -9.43
C THR A 190 -17.81 26.87 -8.55
N PHE A 191 -18.30 25.73 -8.06
CA PHE A 191 -17.50 24.84 -7.21
C PHE A 191 -17.32 23.48 -7.87
N ALA A 192 -16.08 23.04 -7.98
CA ALA A 192 -15.71 21.70 -8.43
C ALA A 192 -15.22 20.88 -7.23
N GLU A 193 -15.47 19.57 -7.23
CA GLU A 193 -14.88 18.66 -6.23
C GLU A 193 -13.37 18.58 -6.44
N ALA A 194 -12.62 18.72 -5.34
CA ALA A 194 -11.18 18.61 -5.30
C ALA A 194 -10.76 17.64 -4.21
N LEU A 195 -9.70 16.89 -4.46
CA LEU A 195 -9.13 15.99 -3.46
C LEU A 195 -8.23 16.78 -2.50
N PRO A 196 -8.16 16.39 -1.21
CA PRO A 196 -7.12 16.88 -0.32
C PRO A 196 -5.72 16.65 -0.88
N GLU A 197 -4.77 17.48 -0.47
CA GLU A 197 -3.37 17.24 -0.77
C GLU A 197 -2.94 15.86 -0.24
N GLY A 198 -2.14 15.13 -1.02
CA GLY A 198 -1.69 13.79 -0.67
C GLY A 198 -2.74 12.69 -0.87
N VAL A 199 -3.98 13.01 -1.28
CA VAL A 199 -5.02 12.03 -1.56
C VAL A 199 -5.19 11.82 -3.06
N PHE A 200 -5.20 10.56 -3.47
CA PHE A 200 -5.37 10.15 -4.86
C PHE A 200 -6.53 9.19 -4.98
N ALA A 201 -7.25 9.24 -6.10
CA ALA A 201 -8.41 8.40 -6.32
C ALA A 201 -8.25 7.52 -7.57
N ALA A 202 -8.89 6.36 -7.55
CA ALA A 202 -9.07 5.49 -8.70
C ALA A 202 -10.48 4.89 -8.68
N PRO A 203 -11.18 4.84 -9.83
CA PRO A 203 -12.48 4.19 -9.92
C PRO A 203 -12.34 2.67 -9.90
N MET A 204 -13.34 1.99 -9.37
CA MET A 204 -13.59 0.57 -9.55
C MET A 204 -15.07 0.34 -9.88
N LYS A 205 -15.47 -0.91 -10.12
CA LYS A 205 -16.88 -1.24 -10.34
C LYS A 205 -17.71 -0.82 -9.11
N ASP A 206 -18.74 -0.01 -9.33
CA ASP A 206 -19.70 0.46 -8.32
C ASP A 206 -19.10 1.25 -7.13
N ALA A 207 -17.83 1.68 -7.20
CA ALA A 207 -17.17 2.44 -6.14
C ALA A 207 -16.00 3.30 -6.64
N THR A 208 -15.56 4.25 -5.82
CA THR A 208 -14.30 4.98 -6.00
C THR A 208 -13.42 4.76 -4.78
N VAL A 209 -12.16 4.42 -5.00
CA VAL A 209 -11.17 4.21 -3.94
C VAL A 209 -10.27 5.43 -3.85
N TYR A 210 -10.13 5.97 -2.64
CA TYR A 210 -9.25 7.10 -2.30
C TYR A 210 -8.13 6.59 -1.41
N VAL A 211 -6.89 7.00 -1.69
CA VAL A 211 -5.71 6.61 -0.93
C VAL A 211 -4.99 7.86 -0.44
N ASP A 212 -4.83 7.98 0.87
CA ASP A 212 -4.04 9.02 1.52
C ASP A 212 -2.58 8.59 1.60
N ILE A 213 -1.74 9.13 0.72
CA ILE A 213 -0.31 8.80 0.65
C ILE A 213 0.58 9.76 1.46
N THR A 214 -0.04 10.61 2.29
CA THR A 214 0.67 11.54 3.17
C THR A 214 1.61 10.76 4.08
N LEU A 215 2.87 11.17 4.11
CA LEU A 215 3.91 10.47 4.83
C LEU A 215 4.09 11.10 6.21
N THR A 216 3.55 10.45 7.24
CA THR A 216 3.84 10.82 8.62
C THR A 216 5.21 10.28 9.03
N PRO A 217 5.86 10.84 10.07
CA PRO A 217 7.14 10.32 10.56
C PRO A 217 7.10 8.81 10.89
N GLU A 218 5.97 8.32 11.39
CA GLU A 218 5.78 6.91 11.75
C GLU A 218 5.70 6.01 10.50
N LEU A 219 4.92 6.42 9.49
CA LEU A 219 4.83 5.70 8.21
C LEU A 219 6.15 5.74 7.44
N GLU A 220 6.91 6.82 7.60
CA GLU A 220 8.25 6.96 7.04
C GLU A 220 9.25 6.02 7.68
N ALA A 221 9.29 5.98 9.01
CA ALA A 221 10.16 5.09 9.77
C ALA A 221 9.93 3.63 9.39
N GLU A 222 8.66 3.19 9.35
CA GLU A 222 8.30 1.84 8.90
C GLU A 222 8.73 1.58 7.45
N GLY A 223 8.49 2.54 6.56
CA GLY A 223 8.85 2.44 5.16
C GLY A 223 10.34 2.20 4.95
N TYR A 224 11.18 2.94 5.68
CA TYR A 224 12.62 2.74 5.67
C TYR A 224 13.05 1.44 6.36
N ALA A 225 12.48 1.10 7.52
CA ALA A 225 12.78 -0.14 8.23
C ALA A 225 12.54 -1.37 7.33
N ARG A 226 11.42 -1.41 6.59
CA ARG A 226 11.11 -2.47 5.63
C ARG A 226 12.10 -2.53 4.48
N GLU A 227 12.57 -1.39 3.99
CA GLU A 227 13.61 -1.36 2.95
C GLU A 227 14.96 -1.87 3.48
N VAL A 228 15.32 -1.54 4.72
CA VAL A 228 16.50 -2.08 5.39
C VAL A 228 16.40 -3.59 5.52
N ILE A 229 15.30 -4.12 6.09
CA ILE A 229 15.04 -5.57 6.21
C ILE A 229 15.21 -6.24 4.86
N ARG A 230 14.59 -5.70 3.82
CA ARG A 230 14.64 -6.29 2.47
C ARG A 230 16.05 -6.38 1.92
N ARG A 231 16.88 -5.36 2.15
CA ARG A 231 18.27 -5.30 1.65
C ARG A 231 19.17 -6.24 2.43
N LEU A 232 19.02 -6.29 3.74
CA LEU A 232 19.72 -7.27 4.57
C LEU A 232 19.33 -8.70 4.19
N GLN A 233 18.04 -8.98 3.94
CA GLN A 233 17.58 -10.28 3.47
C GLN A 233 18.12 -10.63 2.07
N GLU A 234 18.19 -9.65 1.17
CA GLU A 234 18.81 -9.81 -0.13
C GLU A 234 20.30 -10.16 0.01
N MET A 235 21.02 -9.47 0.90
CA MET A 235 22.42 -9.76 1.20
C MET A 235 22.60 -11.15 1.84
N ARG A 236 21.70 -11.59 2.73
CA ARG A 236 21.71 -12.96 3.31
C ARG A 236 21.66 -14.03 2.22
N ARG A 237 20.80 -13.85 1.21
CA ARG A 237 20.70 -14.76 0.06
C ARG A 237 21.97 -14.76 -0.79
N GLN A 238 22.63 -13.60 -0.94
CA GLN A 238 23.88 -13.51 -1.69
C GLN A 238 25.06 -14.20 -1.00
N LEU A 239 25.03 -14.29 0.34
CA LEU A 239 25.98 -15.07 1.13
C LEU A 239 25.60 -16.55 1.27
N ASP A 240 24.52 -17.00 0.61
CA ASP A 240 24.02 -18.38 0.67
C ASP A 240 23.80 -18.88 2.12
N LEU A 241 23.34 -17.98 2.99
CA LEU A 241 23.07 -18.31 4.39
C LEU A 241 21.81 -19.16 4.51
N ASN A 242 21.82 -20.12 5.43
CA ASN A 242 20.62 -20.88 5.76
C ASN A 242 19.58 -19.96 6.40
N VAL A 243 18.30 -20.36 6.29
CA VAL A 243 17.18 -19.63 6.88
C VAL A 243 17.35 -19.45 8.40
N ASP A 244 18.03 -20.39 9.06
CA ASP A 244 18.22 -20.38 10.51
C ASP A 244 19.51 -19.69 11.01
N ASP A 245 20.39 -19.27 10.10
CA ASP A 245 21.64 -18.64 10.47
C ASP A 245 21.43 -17.24 11.07
N PHE A 246 22.15 -16.93 12.15
CA PHE A 246 22.21 -15.59 12.72
C PHE A 246 23.27 -14.75 12.02
N ILE A 247 23.05 -13.43 11.96
CA ILE A 247 24.01 -12.47 11.38
C ILE A 247 24.44 -11.39 12.36
N VAL A 248 25.58 -10.76 12.08
CA VAL A 248 25.92 -9.43 12.59
C VAL A 248 25.73 -8.46 11.43
N ALA A 249 24.95 -7.40 11.65
CA ALA A 249 24.59 -6.43 10.62
C ALA A 249 24.89 -5.00 11.07
N ALA A 250 25.34 -4.18 10.13
CA ALA A 250 25.54 -2.75 10.33
C ALA A 250 24.90 -1.98 9.17
N VAL A 251 24.20 -0.90 9.51
CA VAL A 251 23.47 -0.05 8.57
C VAL A 251 23.87 1.40 8.84
N ASP A 252 24.69 1.94 7.95
CA ASP A 252 25.14 3.32 7.98
C ASP A 252 24.24 4.14 7.04
N ILE A 253 23.56 5.14 7.58
CA ILE A 253 22.58 5.96 6.85
C ILE A 253 23.14 7.38 6.71
N ALA A 254 23.19 7.90 5.48
CA ALA A 254 23.76 9.22 5.21
C ALA A 254 22.86 10.40 5.61
N ASP A 255 21.56 10.18 5.77
CA ASP A 255 20.61 11.19 6.22
C ASP A 255 20.36 11.02 7.74
N GLU A 256 20.77 12.02 8.54
CA GLU A 256 20.65 12.01 10.00
C GLU A 256 19.20 11.82 10.48
N ARG A 257 18.25 12.45 9.80
CA ARG A 257 16.83 12.36 10.15
C ARG A 257 16.31 10.95 9.90
N VAL A 258 16.68 10.32 8.78
CA VAL A 258 16.30 8.93 8.48
C VAL A 258 16.98 7.96 9.43
N ALA A 259 18.25 8.19 9.77
CA ALA A 259 18.95 7.41 10.79
C ALA A 259 18.21 7.46 12.13
N ALA A 260 17.73 8.64 12.54
CA ALA A 260 16.96 8.81 13.77
C ALA A 260 15.58 8.12 13.72
N LEU A 261 14.90 8.12 12.56
CA LEU A 261 13.62 7.43 12.38
C LEU A 261 13.75 5.91 12.49
N VAL A 262 14.78 5.33 11.85
CA VAL A 262 15.00 3.88 11.82
C VAL A 262 15.70 3.36 13.08
N GLY A 263 16.52 4.18 13.73
CA GLY A 263 17.24 3.85 14.97
C GLY A 263 16.41 3.94 16.25
N VAL A 264 15.07 4.02 16.15
CA VAL A 264 14.19 3.90 17.31
C VAL A 264 14.13 2.43 17.74
N GLU A 265 14.18 2.16 19.04
CA GLU A 265 14.27 0.81 19.64
C GLU A 265 13.23 -0.18 19.06
N GLU A 266 12.01 0.29 18.79
CA GLU A 266 10.95 -0.52 18.17
C GLU A 266 11.36 -1.05 16.77
N TRP A 267 11.84 -0.17 15.89
CA TRP A 267 12.26 -0.55 14.55
C TRP A 267 13.57 -1.31 14.54
N GLU A 268 14.52 -0.97 15.42
CA GLU A 268 15.74 -1.76 15.58
C GLU A 268 15.44 -3.21 15.97
N ALA A 269 14.52 -3.40 16.92
CA ALA A 269 14.10 -4.73 17.36
C ALA A 269 13.37 -5.49 16.24
N GLU A 270 12.47 -4.83 15.51
CA GLU A 270 11.78 -5.44 14.36
C GLU A 270 12.76 -5.85 13.25
N ILE A 271 13.67 -4.95 12.86
CA ILE A 271 14.69 -5.23 11.85
C ILE A 271 15.55 -6.40 12.30
N ALA A 272 16.05 -6.38 13.54
CA ALA A 272 16.89 -7.45 14.08
C ALA A 272 16.17 -8.79 14.12
N GLY A 273 14.89 -8.80 14.51
CA GLY A 273 14.05 -10.00 14.53
C GLY A 273 13.84 -10.59 13.14
N GLU A 274 13.41 -9.77 12.19
CA GLU A 274 13.13 -10.20 10.82
C GLU A 274 14.36 -10.73 10.09
N VAL A 275 15.54 -10.15 10.34
CA VAL A 275 16.80 -10.57 9.68
C VAL A 275 17.63 -11.56 10.51
N ARG A 276 17.15 -11.96 11.69
CA ARG A 276 17.86 -12.81 12.66
C ARG A 276 19.25 -12.26 13.00
N ALA A 277 19.32 -10.97 13.32
CA ALA A 277 20.55 -10.33 13.75
C ALA A 277 20.85 -10.67 15.22
N ALA A 278 22.01 -11.26 15.48
CA ALA A 278 22.57 -11.39 16.83
C ALA A 278 23.12 -10.04 17.35
N ALA A 279 23.55 -9.18 16.42
CA ALA A 279 23.88 -7.78 16.69
C ALA A 279 23.52 -6.94 15.47
N LEU A 280 22.86 -5.82 15.72
CA LEU A 280 22.50 -4.82 14.71
C LEU A 280 23.01 -3.47 15.19
N THR A 281 23.65 -2.71 14.30
CA THR A 281 24.04 -1.32 14.55
C THR A 281 23.47 -0.46 13.45
N ILE A 282 22.63 0.51 13.81
CA ILE A 282 22.11 1.54 12.90
C ILE A 282 22.67 2.87 13.35
N GLN A 283 23.32 3.61 12.45
CA GLN A 283 23.91 4.89 12.80
C GLN A 283 23.92 5.86 11.61
N HIS A 284 23.95 7.14 11.94
CA HIS A 284 24.24 8.18 10.96
C HIS A 284 25.73 8.18 10.59
N ALA A 285 26.04 8.26 9.30
CA ALA A 285 27.41 8.39 8.83
C ALA A 285 27.52 9.31 7.61
N ASP A 286 28.24 10.43 7.77
CA ASP A 286 28.54 11.39 6.70
C ASP A 286 29.63 10.85 5.75
N GLY A 287 29.26 9.91 4.88
CA GLY A 287 30.00 9.60 3.68
C GLY A 287 31.50 9.30 3.88
N LYS A 288 31.80 8.26 4.67
CA LYS A 288 32.94 7.33 4.53
C LYS A 288 32.94 6.41 5.76
N ARG A 289 32.43 5.20 5.60
CA ARG A 289 32.74 4.13 6.54
C ARG A 289 34.23 3.77 6.37
N PRO A 290 35.04 3.68 7.44
CA PRO A 290 36.26 2.88 7.35
C PRO A 290 35.83 1.44 7.03
N ALA A 291 36.33 0.86 5.94
CA ALA A 291 35.97 -0.49 5.47
C ALA A 291 35.74 -1.43 6.67
N GLY A 292 34.49 -1.86 6.85
CA GLY A 292 34.17 -2.78 7.94
C GLY A 292 34.75 -4.15 7.63
N SER A 293 34.97 -4.94 8.68
CA SER A 293 35.35 -6.35 8.56
C SER A 293 34.17 -7.25 8.19
N SER A 294 33.13 -6.70 7.53
CA SER A 294 31.93 -7.46 7.19
C SER A 294 32.24 -8.42 6.04
N ALA A 295 31.64 -9.61 6.05
CA ALA A 295 31.83 -10.60 4.98
C ALA A 295 31.27 -10.10 3.63
N LEU A 296 30.20 -9.32 3.66
CA LEU A 296 29.63 -8.65 2.49
C LEU A 296 29.25 -7.21 2.85
N GLU A 297 29.70 -6.26 2.03
CA GLU A 297 29.32 -4.85 2.12
C GLU A 297 28.71 -4.37 0.79
N LYS A 298 27.66 -3.56 0.88
CA LYS A 298 26.99 -2.99 -0.30
C LYS A 298 26.47 -1.59 -0.02
N ASP A 299 26.54 -0.75 -1.05
CA ASP A 299 25.89 0.56 -1.08
C ASP A 299 24.50 0.44 -1.72
N TRP A 300 23.55 1.15 -1.14
CA TRP A 300 22.15 1.17 -1.55
C TRP A 300 21.64 2.60 -1.64
N ASP A 301 20.89 2.88 -2.71
CA ASP A 301 20.00 4.04 -2.77
C ASP A 301 18.60 3.58 -2.35
N VAL A 302 18.11 4.11 -1.23
CA VAL A 302 16.79 3.84 -0.69
C VAL A 302 15.99 5.13 -0.67
N GLU A 303 15.10 5.28 -1.67
CA GLU A 303 14.27 6.49 -1.85
C GLU A 303 15.07 7.81 -1.92
N GLY A 304 16.28 7.78 -2.49
CA GLY A 304 17.17 8.94 -2.59
C GLY A 304 18.14 9.08 -1.41
N VAL A 305 18.01 8.24 -0.37
CA VAL A 305 18.89 8.20 0.79
C VAL A 305 19.97 7.14 0.57
N GLN A 306 21.23 7.57 0.63
CA GLN A 306 22.35 6.64 0.53
C GLN A 306 22.51 5.87 1.85
N MET A 307 22.60 4.55 1.74
CA MET A 307 22.79 3.64 2.86
C MET A 307 23.91 2.66 2.53
N GLN A 308 24.86 2.49 3.43
CA GLN A 308 25.89 1.46 3.34
C GLN A 308 25.57 0.36 4.35
N MET A 309 25.45 -0.88 3.87
CA MET A 309 25.10 -2.03 4.70
C MET A 309 26.20 -3.07 4.68
N GLY A 310 26.53 -3.61 5.85
CA GLY A 310 27.47 -4.70 6.03
C GLY A 310 26.83 -5.86 6.76
N ILE A 311 27.07 -7.10 6.31
CA ILE A 311 26.65 -8.32 7.01
C ILE A 311 27.79 -9.34 7.12
N SER A 312 27.79 -10.08 8.23
CA SER A 312 28.61 -11.28 8.48
C SER A 312 27.78 -12.36 9.15
N ARG A 313 28.18 -13.63 9.00
CA ARG A 313 27.60 -14.71 9.82
C ARG A 313 27.98 -14.48 11.29
N ALA A 314 27.04 -14.67 12.20
CA ALA A 314 27.34 -14.56 13.63
C ALA A 314 28.21 -15.76 14.08
N GLY A 315 29.30 -15.47 14.80
CA GLY A 315 30.22 -16.49 15.33
C GLY A 315 31.48 -16.74 14.49
N GLU A 316 31.68 -15.98 13.41
CA GLU A 316 32.96 -15.83 12.71
C GLU A 316 33.80 -14.66 13.25
#